data_AF-A0A077MF38-F1
#
_entry.id   AF-A0A077MF38-F1
#
_cell.length_a   1.000
_cell.length_b   1.000
_cell.length_c   1.000
_cell.angle_alpha   90.00
_cell.angle_beta   90.00
_cell.angle_gamma   90.00
#
_symmetry.space_group_name_H-M   'P 1'
#
loop_
_entity.id
_entity.type
_entity.pdbx_description
1 polymer ?
#
loop_
_entity_poly.entity_id
_entity_poly.type
_entity_poly.pdbx_seq_one_letter_code
_entity_poly.pdbx_strand_id
1 'polypeptide(L)'
;MHAVASDLTGLQVDRQVTWQAQELPSTGIQVFDNKITFTARGTFHVRAVVDGVYSPWVAVTALPKRRLASLAITDPVKVLKVTLTKGRSATVDLTQLPVVAKDQYGDPVDLASSTWVPTGTGLSVQGTTLTITAPGSYSLSLTSGAIRSNSLPVRATLVKRQLRFNTGGGTEVAPVTVPDGKIVWLGTYTTTRPGYIFTGWYADALPHDAGAQHRHDGRRHRVCRVAIGHPTKFPRSQAPTQRVGPSSGTSRGPRPRLSYMVL
;
A
#
# COMPACT_ATOMS: atom_id res chain seq x y z
N MET A 1 -22.15 -10.35 -42.20
CA MET A 1 -22.32 -9.76 -43.55
C MET A 1 -23.77 -9.91 -43.94
N HIS A 2 -24.35 -8.89 -44.57
CA HIS A 2 -25.68 -8.96 -45.17
C HIS A 2 -25.49 -9.06 -46.67
N ALA A 3 -25.97 -10.14 -47.30
CA ALA A 3 -25.93 -10.30 -48.75
C ALA A 3 -27.31 -9.97 -49.32
N VAL A 4 -27.32 -9.24 -50.44
CA VAL A 4 -28.54 -8.87 -51.16
C VAL A 4 -28.42 -9.43 -52.57
N ALA A 5 -29.44 -10.15 -53.01
CA ALA A 5 -29.55 -10.60 -54.39
C ALA A 5 -30.46 -9.63 -55.15
N SER A 6 -30.06 -9.22 -56.35
CA SER A 6 -30.86 -8.36 -57.23
C SER A 6 -31.00 -8.97 -58.61
N ASP A 7 -32.12 -8.72 -59.28
CA ASP A 7 -32.31 -9.10 -60.68
C ASP A 7 -31.59 -8.15 -61.65
N LEU A 8 -31.74 -8.38 -62.96
CA LEU A 8 -31.11 -7.57 -64.02
C LEU A 8 -31.60 -6.11 -64.06
N THR A 9 -32.68 -5.78 -63.35
CA THR A 9 -33.23 -4.42 -63.22
C THR A 9 -32.80 -3.73 -61.93
N GLY A 10 -32.08 -4.44 -61.05
CA GLY A 10 -31.60 -3.93 -59.76
C GLY A 10 -32.57 -4.13 -58.60
N LEU A 11 -33.74 -4.75 -58.83
CA LEU A 11 -34.71 -5.04 -57.78
C LEU A 11 -34.23 -6.19 -56.91
N GLN A 12 -34.31 -6.02 -55.59
CA GLN A 12 -33.94 -7.06 -54.63
C GLN A 12 -34.88 -8.26 -54.76
N VAL A 13 -34.30 -9.45 -54.83
CA VAL A 13 -35.02 -10.73 -54.92
C VAL A 13 -34.86 -11.47 -53.60
N ASP A 14 -35.97 -11.95 -53.03
CA ASP A 14 -35.97 -12.75 -51.81
C ASP A 14 -35.69 -14.22 -52.14
N ARG A 15 -34.40 -14.58 -52.21
CA ARG A 15 -33.93 -15.96 -52.47
C ARG A 15 -32.84 -16.36 -51.49
N GLN A 16 -32.74 -17.67 -51.24
CA GLN A 16 -31.75 -18.21 -50.31
C GLN A 16 -30.33 -18.02 -50.85
N VAL A 17 -29.57 -17.14 -50.19
CA VAL A 17 -28.15 -16.94 -50.46
C VAL A 17 -27.34 -18.04 -49.77
N THR A 18 -26.53 -18.75 -50.54
CA THR A 18 -25.53 -19.72 -50.05
C THR A 18 -24.13 -19.15 -50.16
N TRP A 19 -23.21 -19.53 -49.26
CA TRP A 19 -21.81 -19.08 -49.31
C TRP A 19 -20.87 -20.17 -49.83
N GLN A 20 -19.83 -19.75 -50.55
CA GLN A 20 -18.67 -20.58 -50.91
C GLN A 20 -17.40 -19.92 -50.36
N ALA A 21 -16.46 -20.75 -49.89
CA ALA A 21 -15.10 -20.32 -49.58
C ALA A 21 -14.13 -20.90 -50.63
N GLN A 22 -13.17 -20.09 -51.08
CA GLN A 22 -12.03 -20.56 -51.86
C GLN A 22 -10.77 -20.49 -51.00
N GLU A 23 -9.96 -21.54 -51.13
CA GLU A 23 -8.52 -21.41 -51.36
C GLU A 23 -8.06 -22.74 -52.00
N LEU A 24 -6.96 -22.71 -52.74
CA LEU A 24 -6.12 -23.91 -52.93
C LEU A 24 -6.01 -24.70 -51.61
N PRO A 25 -5.86 -26.04 -51.57
CA PRO A 25 -5.99 -26.88 -50.36
C PRO A 25 -5.46 -26.21 -49.08
N SER A 26 -6.32 -25.46 -48.40
CA SER A 26 -5.95 -24.52 -47.33
C SER A 26 -6.72 -24.92 -46.10
N THR A 27 -5.98 -25.42 -45.13
CA THR A 27 -6.47 -25.65 -43.78
C THR A 27 -6.82 -24.29 -43.15
N GLY A 28 -8.08 -24.06 -42.74
CA GLY A 28 -8.39 -22.84 -41.99
C GLY A 28 -9.75 -22.18 -42.18
N ILE A 29 -10.53 -22.53 -43.22
CA ILE A 29 -11.88 -21.97 -43.45
C ILE A 29 -12.87 -23.08 -43.81
N GLN A 30 -14.08 -22.99 -43.27
CA GLN A 30 -15.18 -23.91 -43.55
C GLN A 30 -16.47 -23.14 -43.79
N VAL A 31 -17.27 -23.61 -44.74
CA VAL A 31 -18.66 -23.17 -44.91
C VAL A 31 -19.55 -24.37 -44.73
N PHE A 32 -20.38 -24.33 -43.69
CA PHE A 32 -21.37 -25.36 -43.39
C PHE A 32 -22.64 -24.68 -42.91
N ASP A 33 -23.80 -25.12 -43.40
CA ASP A 33 -25.10 -24.55 -43.03
C ASP A 33 -25.15 -23.01 -43.14
N ASN A 34 -24.67 -22.49 -44.28
CA ASN A 34 -24.57 -21.06 -44.57
C ASN A 34 -23.72 -20.23 -43.57
N LYS A 35 -22.94 -20.90 -42.71
CA LYS A 35 -22.08 -20.28 -41.71
C LYS A 35 -20.61 -20.44 -42.09
N ILE A 36 -19.92 -19.31 -42.18
CA ILE A 36 -18.48 -19.27 -42.42
C ILE A 36 -17.75 -19.36 -41.07
N THR A 37 -16.85 -20.34 -40.93
CA THR A 37 -16.03 -20.55 -39.72
C THR A 37 -14.55 -20.53 -40.09
N PHE A 38 -13.74 -19.81 -39.31
CA PHE A 38 -12.29 -19.74 -39.47
C PHE A 38 -11.61 -20.48 -38.32
N THR A 39 -10.69 -21.40 -38.64
CA THR A 39 -9.91 -22.19 -37.67
C THR A 39 -8.44 -21.80 -37.65
N ALA A 40 -7.98 -21.00 -38.61
CA ALA A 40 -6.63 -20.43 -38.66
C ALA A 40 -6.69 -18.92 -38.91
N ARG A 41 -5.64 -18.21 -38.48
CA ARG A 41 -5.42 -16.81 -38.88
C ARG A 41 -5.03 -16.76 -40.35
N GLY A 42 -5.45 -15.74 -41.07
CA GLY A 42 -5.13 -15.60 -42.49
C GLY A 42 -6.11 -14.72 -43.22
N THR A 43 -5.83 -14.47 -44.50
CA THR A 43 -6.78 -13.82 -45.41
C THR A 43 -7.39 -14.90 -46.29
N PHE A 44 -8.70 -15.03 -46.24
CA PHE A 44 -9.46 -16.00 -47.00
C PHE A 44 -10.37 -15.28 -48.00
N HIS A 45 -10.84 -15.98 -49.02
CA HIS A 45 -11.78 -15.42 -49.99
C HIS A 45 -13.11 -16.15 -49.89
N VAL A 46 -14.21 -15.39 -49.81
CA VAL A 46 -15.58 -15.91 -49.77
C VAL A 46 -16.44 -15.23 -50.82
N ARG A 47 -17.46 -15.93 -51.32
CA ARG A 47 -18.46 -15.36 -52.23
C ARG A 47 -19.84 -15.93 -51.95
N ALA A 48 -20.86 -15.13 -52.19
CA ALA A 48 -22.25 -15.56 -52.21
C ALA A 48 -22.62 -16.21 -53.55
N VAL A 49 -23.53 -17.17 -53.48
CA VAL A 49 -24.10 -17.94 -54.60
C VAL A 49 -25.62 -18.03 -54.45
N VAL A 50 -26.34 -17.68 -55.51
CA VAL A 50 -27.81 -17.76 -55.60
C VAL A 50 -28.15 -18.36 -56.96
N ASP A 51 -28.82 -19.50 -56.99
CA ASP A 51 -29.28 -20.16 -58.24
C ASP A 51 -28.19 -20.30 -59.33
N GLY A 52 -26.94 -20.55 -58.94
CA GLY A 52 -25.81 -20.65 -59.86
C GLY A 52 -25.21 -19.32 -60.31
N VAL A 53 -25.74 -18.18 -59.84
CA VAL A 53 -25.15 -16.85 -60.00
C VAL A 53 -24.16 -16.59 -58.87
N TYR A 54 -22.95 -16.16 -59.22
CA TYR A 54 -21.86 -15.91 -58.30
C TYR A 54 -21.61 -14.43 -58.12
N SER A 55 -21.46 -13.99 -56.88
CA SER A 55 -20.87 -12.68 -56.58
C SER A 55 -19.35 -12.67 -56.82
N PRO A 56 -18.73 -11.47 -56.90
CA PRO A 56 -17.27 -11.34 -56.81
C PRO A 56 -16.72 -11.95 -55.52
N TRP A 57 -15.47 -12.39 -55.55
CA TRP A 57 -14.76 -12.81 -54.33
C TRP A 57 -14.50 -11.63 -53.41
N VAL A 58 -14.76 -11.82 -52.13
CA VAL A 58 -14.48 -10.85 -51.07
C VAL A 58 -13.41 -11.42 -50.16
N ALA A 59 -12.35 -10.64 -49.92
CA ALA A 59 -11.31 -10.98 -48.96
C ALA A 59 -11.80 -10.77 -47.51
N VAL A 60 -11.55 -11.76 -46.65
CA VAL A 60 -11.88 -11.73 -45.22
C VAL A 60 -10.66 -12.13 -44.42
N THR A 61 -10.22 -11.28 -43.50
CA THR A 61 -9.05 -11.54 -42.67
C THR A 61 -9.47 -12.04 -41.29
N ALA A 62 -9.13 -13.29 -40.98
CA ALA A 62 -9.25 -13.85 -39.64
C ALA A 62 -8.00 -13.47 -38.82
N LEU A 63 -8.21 -12.67 -37.77
CA LEU A 63 -7.13 -12.25 -36.86
C LEU A 63 -6.73 -13.37 -35.90
N PRO A 64 -5.49 -13.36 -35.38
CA PRO A 64 -5.06 -14.27 -34.32
C PRO A 64 -6.03 -14.35 -33.13
N LYS A 65 -6.18 -15.55 -32.55
CA LYS A 65 -6.98 -15.74 -31.32
C LYS A 65 -6.50 -14.78 -30.22
N ARG A 66 -7.45 -14.12 -29.54
CA ARG A 66 -7.19 -13.18 -28.43
C ARG A 66 -6.48 -13.90 -27.28
N ARG A 67 -5.44 -13.27 -26.73
CA ARG A 67 -4.68 -13.73 -25.56
C ARG A 67 -4.22 -12.53 -24.75
N LEU A 68 -4.01 -12.71 -23.46
CA LEU A 68 -3.42 -11.67 -22.61
C LEU A 68 -2.08 -11.22 -23.19
N ALA A 69 -1.92 -9.91 -23.40
CA ALA A 69 -0.71 -9.31 -23.95
C ALA A 69 -0.10 -8.25 -23.03
N SER A 70 -0.92 -7.56 -22.23
CA SER A 70 -0.44 -6.58 -21.25
C SER A 70 -1.18 -6.68 -19.93
N LEU A 71 -0.46 -6.38 -18.85
CA LEU A 71 -0.95 -6.38 -17.48
C LEU A 71 -0.38 -5.16 -16.77
N ALA A 72 -1.22 -4.41 -16.06
CA ALA A 72 -0.81 -3.24 -15.31
C ALA A 72 -1.56 -3.14 -13.98
N ILE A 73 -0.85 -2.78 -12.93
CA ILE A 73 -1.42 -2.42 -11.63
C ILE A 73 -1.46 -0.90 -11.56
N THR A 74 -2.64 -0.36 -11.25
CA THR A 74 -2.85 1.08 -11.05
C THR A 74 -3.05 1.35 -9.57
N ASP A 75 -2.43 2.40 -9.02
CA ASP A 75 -2.62 2.82 -7.63
C ASP A 75 -3.15 4.27 -7.57
N PRO A 76 -4.43 4.50 -7.91
CA PRO A 76 -4.99 5.85 -7.91
C PRO A 76 -5.11 6.42 -6.49
N VAL A 77 -5.26 5.54 -5.49
CA VAL A 77 -5.56 5.87 -4.10
C VAL A 77 -4.32 5.91 -3.20
N LYS A 78 -3.12 5.65 -3.73
CA LYS A 78 -1.85 5.59 -2.99
C LYS A 78 -1.91 4.62 -1.80
N VAL A 79 -2.63 3.49 -1.95
CA VAL A 79 -2.87 2.53 -0.85
C VAL A 79 -1.59 1.86 -0.36
N LEU A 80 -0.51 1.95 -1.12
CA LEU A 80 0.77 1.32 -0.77
C LEU A 80 1.71 2.21 0.05
N LYS A 81 1.16 3.24 0.71
CA LYS A 81 1.83 3.96 1.80
C LYS A 81 1.30 3.47 3.14
N VAL A 82 2.14 2.77 3.88
CA VAL A 82 1.75 2.13 5.14
C VAL A 82 2.50 2.77 6.30
N THR A 83 1.81 2.95 7.43
CA THR A 83 2.43 3.42 8.67
C THR A 83 2.34 2.32 9.73
N LEU A 84 3.48 1.96 10.31
CA LEU A 84 3.65 0.86 11.25
C LEU A 84 3.89 1.38 12.67
N THR A 85 3.48 0.62 13.67
CA THR A 85 3.99 0.75 15.04
C THR A 85 5.19 -0.20 15.18
N LYS A 86 6.24 0.19 15.90
CA LYS A 86 7.47 -0.61 16.00
C LYS A 86 7.16 -2.00 16.56
N GLY A 87 7.67 -3.03 15.88
CA GLY A 87 7.45 -4.44 16.24
C GLY A 87 6.05 -4.97 15.91
N ARG A 88 5.22 -4.21 15.21
CA ARG A 88 3.90 -4.64 14.71
C ARG A 88 3.92 -4.72 13.19
N SER A 89 3.14 -5.64 12.64
CA SER A 89 2.84 -5.70 11.22
C SER A 89 1.61 -4.85 10.87
N ALA A 90 1.47 -4.54 9.59
CA ALA A 90 0.24 -4.02 9.01
C ALA A 90 -0.15 -4.85 7.79
N THR A 91 -1.44 -4.82 7.48
CA THR A 91 -2.02 -5.52 6.33
C THR A 91 -2.70 -4.54 5.39
N VAL A 92 -2.69 -4.86 4.10
CA VAL A 92 -3.41 -4.14 3.05
C VAL A 92 -4.20 -5.15 2.22
N ASP A 93 -5.48 -4.87 2.00
CA ASP A 93 -6.30 -5.65 1.09
C ASP A 93 -6.06 -5.23 -0.35
N LEU A 94 -5.51 -6.16 -1.15
CA LEU A 94 -5.17 -5.94 -2.55
C LEU A 94 -6.38 -5.98 -3.48
N THR A 95 -7.57 -6.38 -3.02
CA THR A 95 -8.80 -6.30 -3.83
C THR A 95 -9.16 -4.86 -4.21
N GLN A 96 -8.67 -3.89 -3.42
CA GLN A 96 -8.89 -2.47 -3.64
C GLN A 96 -7.93 -1.85 -4.66
N LEU A 97 -7.00 -2.64 -5.22
CA LEU A 97 -5.98 -2.17 -6.14
C LEU A 97 -6.38 -2.52 -7.59
N PRO A 98 -6.74 -1.52 -8.42
CA PRO A 98 -7.19 -1.78 -9.78
C PRO A 98 -6.11 -2.43 -10.65
N VAL A 99 -6.50 -3.48 -11.37
CA VAL A 99 -5.66 -4.18 -12.33
C VAL A 99 -6.29 -4.04 -13.71
N VAL A 100 -5.47 -3.65 -14.68
CA VAL A 100 -5.86 -3.54 -16.09
C VAL A 100 -5.15 -4.64 -16.86
N ALA A 101 -5.92 -5.50 -17.51
CA ALA A 101 -5.43 -6.54 -18.39
C ALA A 101 -5.99 -6.31 -19.80
N LYS A 102 -5.13 -6.37 -20.81
CA LYS A 102 -5.54 -6.20 -22.21
C LYS A 102 -4.94 -7.29 -23.09
N ASP A 103 -5.67 -7.63 -24.13
CA ASP A 103 -5.18 -8.54 -25.16
C ASP A 103 -4.27 -7.83 -26.18
N GLN A 104 -3.84 -8.57 -27.21
CA GLN A 104 -2.92 -8.04 -28.22
C GLN A 104 -3.50 -6.91 -29.09
N TYR A 105 -4.81 -6.69 -29.05
CA TYR A 105 -5.49 -5.62 -29.79
C TYR A 105 -5.79 -4.40 -28.91
N GLY A 106 -5.45 -4.47 -27.61
CA GLY A 106 -5.67 -3.39 -26.66
C GLY A 106 -7.04 -3.42 -25.99
N ASP A 107 -7.85 -4.43 -26.28
CA ASP A 107 -9.17 -4.61 -25.66
C ASP A 107 -9.02 -5.24 -24.26
N PRO A 108 -9.89 -4.88 -23.29
CA PRO A 108 -9.87 -5.48 -21.96
C PRO A 108 -10.09 -6.99 -22.00
N VAL A 109 -9.40 -7.72 -21.12
CA VAL A 109 -9.56 -9.18 -20.96
C VAL A 109 -9.66 -9.55 -19.49
N ASP A 110 -10.53 -10.50 -19.18
CA ASP A 110 -10.65 -11.06 -17.82
C ASP A 110 -9.43 -11.94 -17.50
N LEU A 111 -8.91 -11.80 -16.27
CA LEU A 111 -7.79 -12.60 -15.80
C LEU A 111 -8.32 -13.89 -15.15
N ALA A 112 -8.01 -15.04 -15.78
CA ALA A 112 -8.40 -16.34 -15.24
C ALA A 112 -7.65 -16.71 -13.95
N SER A 113 -6.36 -16.37 -13.86
CA SER A 113 -5.57 -16.54 -12.65
C SER A 113 -4.42 -15.52 -12.61
N SER A 114 -4.06 -15.09 -11.40
CA SER A 114 -2.95 -14.17 -11.19
C SER A 114 -2.31 -14.36 -9.82
N THR A 115 -1.01 -14.11 -9.73
CA THR A 115 -0.23 -14.26 -8.50
C THR A 115 0.51 -12.98 -8.19
N TRP A 116 0.32 -12.47 -6.97
CA TRP A 116 1.07 -11.31 -6.47
C TRP A 116 2.52 -11.70 -6.16
N VAL A 117 3.45 -10.84 -6.55
CA VAL A 117 4.89 -11.03 -6.42
C VAL A 117 5.45 -9.89 -5.56
N PRO A 118 5.50 -10.05 -4.23
CA PRO A 118 6.17 -9.09 -3.34
C PRO A 118 7.68 -9.19 -3.50
N THR A 119 8.39 -8.09 -3.30
CA THR A 119 9.86 -8.03 -3.35
C THR A 119 10.41 -7.17 -2.22
N GLY A 120 11.31 -7.77 -1.43
CA GLY A 120 12.02 -7.16 -0.31
C GLY A 120 11.69 -7.82 1.04
N THR A 121 12.62 -7.73 1.99
CA THR A 121 12.54 -8.44 3.27
C THR A 121 11.51 -7.81 4.21
N GLY A 122 10.50 -8.59 4.59
CA GLY A 122 9.39 -8.12 5.43
C GLY A 122 8.13 -7.71 4.66
N LEU A 123 8.09 -7.95 3.35
CA LEU A 123 6.87 -7.88 2.53
C LEU A 123 6.46 -9.30 2.10
N SER A 124 5.22 -9.70 2.39
CA SER A 124 4.68 -10.98 1.96
C SER A 124 3.22 -10.83 1.50
N VAL A 125 2.74 -11.75 0.66
CA VAL A 125 1.33 -11.80 0.24
C VAL A 125 0.79 -13.19 0.49
N GLN A 126 -0.40 -13.27 1.07
CA GLN A 126 -1.17 -14.49 1.18
C GLN A 126 -2.59 -14.23 0.64
N GLY A 127 -2.94 -14.89 -0.46
CA GLY A 127 -4.18 -14.59 -1.19
C GLY A 127 -4.18 -13.15 -1.69
N THR A 128 -5.10 -12.34 -1.18
CA THR A 128 -5.21 -10.89 -1.48
C THR A 128 -4.67 -10.01 -0.35
N THR A 129 -4.13 -10.59 0.72
CA THR A 129 -3.65 -9.82 1.87
C THR A 129 -2.15 -9.60 1.77
N LEU A 130 -1.73 -8.36 1.56
CA LEU A 130 -0.35 -7.92 1.68
C LEU A 130 -0.03 -7.72 3.17
N THR A 131 1.09 -8.26 3.64
CA THR A 131 1.58 -8.07 5.01
C THR A 131 2.95 -7.39 4.98
N ILE A 132 3.09 -6.35 5.80
CA ILE A 132 4.34 -5.60 5.97
C ILE A 132 4.77 -5.71 7.44
N THR A 133 5.99 -6.17 7.70
CA THR A 133 6.50 -6.39 9.07
C THR A 133 7.58 -5.42 9.51
N ALA A 134 8.15 -4.65 8.58
CA ALA A 134 9.20 -3.68 8.86
C ALA A 134 9.03 -2.38 8.04
N PRO A 135 9.52 -1.22 8.53
CA PRO A 135 9.60 -0.02 7.72
C PRO A 135 10.65 -0.20 6.63
N GLY A 136 10.39 0.35 5.44
CA GLY A 136 11.26 0.15 4.29
C GLY A 136 10.65 0.61 2.97
N SER A 137 11.42 0.42 1.90
CA SER A 137 10.94 0.54 0.52
C SER A 137 10.93 -0.83 -0.12
N TYR A 138 9.80 -1.18 -0.72
CA TYR A 138 9.55 -2.47 -1.34
C TYR A 138 8.94 -2.29 -2.72
N SER A 139 8.75 -3.41 -3.42
CA SER A 139 7.95 -3.41 -4.64
C SER A 139 6.99 -4.58 -4.69
N LEU A 140 5.88 -4.37 -5.40
CA LEU A 140 4.85 -5.35 -5.63
C LEU A 140 4.57 -5.42 -7.14
N SER A 141 4.52 -6.62 -7.68
CA SER A 141 4.05 -6.87 -9.05
C SER A 141 3.00 -7.97 -9.06
N LEU A 142 2.37 -8.18 -10.20
CA LEU A 142 1.40 -9.23 -10.45
C LEU A 142 1.85 -10.03 -11.67
N THR A 143 1.71 -11.34 -11.65
CA THR A 143 1.94 -12.20 -12.82
C THR A 143 0.68 -12.96 -13.20
N SER A 144 0.48 -13.16 -14.49
CA SER A 144 -0.53 -14.08 -15.04
C SER A 144 0.13 -14.86 -16.18
N GLY A 145 0.37 -16.16 -15.95
CA GLY A 145 1.25 -16.95 -16.81
C GLY A 145 2.64 -16.33 -16.92
N ALA A 146 3.10 -16.11 -18.15
CA ALA A 146 4.40 -15.48 -18.44
C ALA A 146 4.38 -13.93 -18.43
N ILE A 147 3.20 -13.31 -18.35
CA ILE A 147 3.07 -11.85 -18.39
C ILE A 147 3.21 -11.30 -16.97
N ARG A 148 4.10 -10.32 -16.80
CA ARG A 148 4.32 -9.60 -15.54
C ARG A 148 3.88 -8.15 -15.69
N SER A 149 3.25 -7.61 -14.66
CA SER A 149 2.86 -6.21 -14.60
C SER A 149 4.04 -5.26 -14.37
N ASN A 150 3.76 -3.96 -14.32
CA ASN A 150 4.64 -2.98 -13.72
C ASN A 150 5.01 -3.32 -12.26
N SER A 151 6.12 -2.75 -11.80
CA SER A 151 6.55 -2.76 -10.41
C SER A 151 5.95 -1.56 -9.70
N LEU A 152 5.09 -1.83 -8.72
CA LEU A 152 4.41 -0.80 -7.95
C LEU A 152 5.15 -0.60 -6.61
N PRO A 153 5.64 0.61 -6.31
CA PRO A 153 6.43 0.86 -5.11
C PRO A 153 5.54 0.85 -3.86
N VAL A 154 5.99 0.13 -2.83
CA VAL A 154 5.36 0.14 -1.50
C VAL A 154 6.31 0.84 -0.54
N ARG A 155 5.81 1.79 0.24
CA ARG A 155 6.60 2.53 1.23
C ARG A 155 5.98 2.35 2.62
N ALA A 156 6.76 1.78 3.52
CA ALA A 156 6.37 1.62 4.91
C ALA A 156 7.22 2.52 5.81
N THR A 157 6.56 3.30 6.66
CA THR A 157 7.22 4.18 7.64
C THR A 157 6.72 3.86 9.04
N LEU A 158 7.45 4.25 10.08
CA LEU A 158 6.96 4.13 11.45
C LEU A 158 6.09 5.34 11.80
N VAL A 159 5.09 5.13 12.66
CA VAL A 159 4.31 6.22 13.26
C VAL A 159 5.27 7.20 13.92
N LYS A 160 4.96 8.49 13.82
CA LYS A 160 5.74 9.54 14.50
C LYS A 160 5.24 9.69 15.93
N ARG A 161 6.18 9.73 16.87
CA ARG A 161 5.96 9.98 18.29
C ARG A 161 6.53 11.33 18.67
N GLN A 162 5.88 12.01 19.59
CA GLN A 162 6.28 13.33 20.07
C GLN A 162 6.65 13.28 21.55
N LEU A 163 7.83 13.82 21.88
CA LEU A 163 8.28 14.12 23.22
C LEU A 163 8.07 15.60 23.51
N ARG A 164 7.42 15.89 24.64
CA ARG A 164 7.25 17.26 25.14
C ARG A 164 8.05 17.45 26.42
N PHE A 165 8.55 18.67 26.61
CA PHE A 165 9.32 19.07 27.78
C PHE A 165 8.48 19.97 28.66
N ASN A 166 8.25 19.56 29.91
CA ASN A 166 7.69 20.43 30.94
C ASN A 166 8.86 21.10 31.69
N THR A 167 9.11 22.36 31.37
CA THR A 167 10.23 23.17 31.89
C THR A 167 9.98 23.70 33.30
N GLY A 168 8.79 23.48 33.86
CA GLY A 168 8.44 23.92 35.22
C GLY A 168 8.63 25.42 35.44
N GLY A 169 8.31 26.24 34.44
CA GLY A 169 8.48 27.70 34.47
C GLY A 169 9.87 28.21 34.10
N GLY A 170 10.75 27.35 33.55
CA GLY A 170 11.97 27.79 32.87
C GLY A 170 11.75 28.05 31.37
N THR A 171 12.82 28.48 30.68
CA THR A 171 12.83 28.72 29.23
C THR A 171 12.22 27.56 28.44
N GLU A 172 11.31 27.86 27.51
CA GLU A 172 10.61 26.84 26.71
C GLU A 172 11.59 25.99 25.88
N VAL A 173 11.33 24.68 25.85
CA VAL A 173 12.07 23.72 25.01
C VAL A 173 11.11 23.12 24.01
N ALA A 174 11.42 23.30 22.72
CA ALA A 174 10.59 22.82 21.63
C ALA A 174 10.36 21.29 21.69
N PRO A 175 9.16 20.79 21.38
CA PRO A 175 8.89 19.36 21.31
C PRO A 175 9.72 18.65 20.24
N VAL A 176 10.09 17.40 20.49
CA VAL A 176 10.84 16.55 19.56
C VAL A 176 9.91 15.52 18.94
N THR A 177 9.90 15.43 17.61
CA THR A 177 9.12 14.42 16.88
C THR A 177 10.04 13.45 16.16
N VAL A 178 9.94 12.16 16.47
CA VAL A 178 10.79 11.10 15.88
C VAL A 178 9.97 9.85 15.56
N PRO A 179 10.48 8.95 14.70
CA PRO A 179 9.85 7.65 14.48
C PRO A 179 9.70 6.83 15.78
N ASP A 180 8.68 6.00 15.84
CA ASP A 180 8.43 5.08 16.96
C ASP A 180 9.65 4.21 17.28
N GLY A 181 9.97 4.11 18.56
CA GLY A 181 11.11 3.41 19.14
C GLY A 181 12.48 3.99 18.80
N LYS A 182 12.56 5.23 18.33
CA LYS A 182 13.82 5.97 18.20
C LYS A 182 14.28 6.46 19.57
N ILE A 183 15.60 6.41 19.80
CA ILE A 183 16.25 6.98 21.00
C ILE A 183 16.43 8.48 20.80
N VAL A 184 16.04 9.26 21.80
CA VAL A 184 16.30 10.70 21.91
C VAL A 184 17.27 10.91 23.08
N TRP A 185 18.44 11.49 22.79
CA TRP A 185 19.42 11.88 23.80
C TRP A 185 18.96 13.18 24.49
N LEU A 186 18.76 13.13 25.80
CA LEU A 186 18.15 14.25 26.53
C LEU A 186 19.17 15.32 26.96
N GLY A 187 20.46 14.99 26.99
CA GLY A 187 21.52 15.91 27.44
C GLY A 187 21.69 17.17 26.57
N THR A 188 21.20 17.14 25.33
CA THR A 188 21.23 18.31 24.42
C THR A 188 20.12 19.32 24.69
N TYR A 189 19.14 18.97 25.53
CA TYR A 189 17.99 19.81 25.86
C TYR A 189 18.17 20.37 27.27
N THR A 190 18.24 21.68 27.41
CA THR A 190 18.37 22.36 28.71
C THR A 190 17.32 23.44 28.84
N THR A 191 17.04 23.85 30.07
CA THR A 191 16.14 24.97 30.37
C THR A 191 16.77 25.79 31.48
N THR A 192 16.54 27.10 31.49
CA THR A 192 17.03 28.00 32.54
C THR A 192 15.85 28.54 33.32
N ARG A 193 15.93 28.50 34.66
CA ARG A 193 14.96 29.11 35.56
C ARG A 193 15.73 29.89 36.64
N PRO A 194 15.53 31.21 36.79
CA PRO A 194 16.23 32.00 37.79
C PRO A 194 16.10 31.41 39.20
N GLY A 195 17.20 31.36 39.95
CA GLY A 195 17.26 30.78 41.31
C GLY A 195 17.40 29.26 41.36
N TYR A 196 17.54 28.60 40.22
CA TYR A 196 17.59 27.15 40.12
C TYR A 196 18.69 26.66 39.17
N ILE A 197 19.24 25.47 39.45
CA ILE A 197 20.20 24.80 38.57
C ILE A 197 19.47 23.68 37.83
N PHE A 198 19.55 23.68 36.51
CA PHE A 198 19.08 22.57 35.70
C PHE A 198 20.00 21.37 35.90
N THR A 199 19.43 20.24 36.32
CA THR A 199 20.23 19.05 36.62
C THR A 199 19.89 17.83 35.76
N GLY A 200 18.90 17.95 34.87
CA GLY A 200 18.51 16.91 33.92
C GLY A 200 16.99 16.79 33.72
N TRP A 201 16.58 15.76 33.00
CA TRP A 201 15.17 15.40 32.78
C TRP A 201 14.84 14.08 33.46
N TYR A 202 13.58 13.87 33.85
CA TYR A 202 13.06 12.57 34.24
C TYR A 202 11.78 12.26 33.46
N ALA A 203 11.50 10.97 33.23
CA ALA A 203 10.22 10.55 32.66
C ALA A 203 9.13 10.83 33.69
N ASP A 204 8.00 11.36 33.24
CA ASP A 204 6.80 11.27 34.06
C ASP A 204 6.52 9.79 34.32
N ALA A 205 6.19 9.44 35.57
CA ALA A 205 5.85 8.07 35.89
C ALA A 205 4.65 7.69 35.02
N LEU A 206 4.81 6.69 34.16
CA LEU A 206 3.65 6.05 33.54
C LEU A 206 2.79 5.54 34.70
N PRO A 207 1.45 5.68 34.65
CA PRO A 207 0.59 5.01 35.61
C PRO A 207 0.97 3.53 35.58
N HIS A 208 1.49 3.03 36.70
CA HIS A 208 1.68 1.60 36.90
C HIS A 208 0.28 0.98 36.87
N ASP A 209 0.11 0.00 35.99
CA ASP A 209 -1.02 -0.93 35.88
C ASP A 209 -2.21 -0.70 36.83
N ALA A 210 -3.25 -0.05 36.32
CA ALA A 210 -4.61 -0.38 36.70
C ALA A 210 -5.29 -0.96 35.46
N GLY A 211 -5.65 -2.24 35.52
CA GLY A 211 -6.38 -2.91 34.46
C GLY A 211 -7.66 -2.17 34.14
N ALA A 212 -7.71 -1.55 32.97
CA ALA A 212 -8.94 -1.14 32.34
C ALA A 212 -8.72 -1.17 30.83
N GLN A 213 -9.40 -2.12 30.18
CA GLN A 213 -9.67 -2.05 28.75
C GLN A 213 -10.39 -0.71 28.48
N HIS A 214 -9.66 0.31 28.03
CA HIS A 214 -10.25 1.42 27.31
C HIS A 214 -9.70 1.42 25.89
N ARG A 215 -10.59 1.04 24.97
CA ARG A 215 -10.46 1.18 23.53
C ARG A 215 -10.19 2.66 23.17
N HIS A 216 -9.41 2.83 22.09
CA HIS A 216 -9.27 4.03 21.27
C HIS A 216 -8.66 5.30 21.91
N ASP A 217 -7.34 5.48 21.77
CA ASP A 217 -6.76 6.51 20.89
C ASP A 217 -5.21 6.36 20.84
N GLY A 218 -4.66 6.36 19.64
CA GLY A 218 -3.27 6.06 19.31
C GLY A 218 -2.30 7.22 19.49
N ARG A 219 -2.48 8.08 20.52
CA ARG A 219 -1.54 9.19 20.82
C ARG A 219 -1.01 9.12 22.24
N ARG A 220 -0.14 8.14 22.51
CA ARG A 220 0.71 8.18 23.70
C ARG A 220 1.83 9.20 23.49
N HIS A 221 1.57 10.45 23.84
CA HIS A 221 2.61 11.46 24.03
C HIS A 221 3.42 11.10 25.28
N ARG A 222 4.75 11.11 25.19
CA ARG A 222 5.60 11.01 26.38
C ARG A 222 6.00 12.42 26.83
N VAL A 223 5.94 12.65 28.14
CA VAL A 223 6.31 13.93 28.74
C VAL A 223 7.52 13.71 29.64
N CYS A 224 8.57 14.49 29.40
CA CYS A 224 9.68 14.63 30.33
C CYS A 224 9.44 15.86 31.22
N ARG A 225 9.70 15.72 32.51
CA ARG A 225 9.66 16.82 33.48
C ARG A 225 11.07 17.17 33.94
N VAL A 226 11.28 18.45 34.23
CA VAL A 226 12.60 18.98 34.63
C VAL A 226 13.01 18.54 36.05
N ALA A 227 14.23 18.03 36.20
CA ALA A 227 14.88 17.82 37.50
C ALA A 227 15.59 19.11 37.92
N ILE A 228 15.07 19.75 38.97
CA ILE A 228 15.62 21.01 39.46
C ILE A 228 16.40 20.75 40.75
N GLY A 229 17.63 21.28 40.83
CA GLY A 229 18.42 21.34 42.07
C GLY A 229 18.36 22.72 42.72
N HIS A 230 18.30 22.78 44.05
CA HIS A 230 18.52 24.02 44.79
C HIS A 230 20.02 24.30 44.91
N PRO A 231 20.48 25.56 44.75
CA PRO A 231 21.87 25.90 45.03
C PRO A 231 22.16 25.62 46.51
N THR A 232 23.15 24.76 46.75
CA THR A 232 23.62 24.38 48.09
C THR A 232 24.07 25.62 48.87
N LYS A 233 23.37 25.94 49.97
CA LYS A 233 23.91 26.87 50.99
C LYS A 233 24.96 26.11 51.82
N PHE A 234 26.22 26.52 51.75
CA PHE A 234 27.31 26.10 52.66
C PHE A 234 27.34 27.01 53.92
N PRO A 235 27.99 26.61 55.04
CA PRO A 235 27.33 26.32 56.31
C PRO A 235 27.47 27.43 57.35
N ARG A 236 26.57 27.49 58.34
CA ARG A 236 26.85 28.13 59.63
C ARG A 236 26.71 27.12 60.77
N SER A 237 27.79 27.03 61.52
CA SER A 237 27.98 26.39 62.83
C SER A 237 26.93 26.85 63.85
N GLN A 238 26.28 25.88 64.52
CA GLN A 238 26.18 25.71 65.99
C GLN A 238 25.04 24.72 66.33
N ALA A 239 25.29 23.82 67.27
CA ALA A 239 24.34 22.88 67.90
C ALA A 239 24.09 23.32 69.37
N PRO A 240 23.23 22.68 70.20
CA PRO A 240 22.19 21.65 69.96
C PRO A 240 20.83 21.98 70.66
N THR A 241 19.96 20.95 70.77
CA THR A 241 18.70 20.81 71.59
C THR A 241 17.42 21.45 71.00
N GLN A 242 16.23 20.84 70.88
CA GLN A 242 15.57 19.67 71.49
C GLN A 242 14.55 18.98 70.51
N ARG A 243 14.13 17.76 70.89
CA ARG A 243 13.07 16.87 70.33
C ARG A 243 11.75 17.57 69.92
N VAL A 244 11.05 17.01 68.92
CA VAL A 244 9.79 16.21 69.04
C VAL A 244 9.20 15.95 67.63
N GLY A 245 8.78 14.70 67.36
CA GLY A 245 7.74 14.36 66.37
C GLY A 245 8.18 13.49 65.17
N PRO A 246 7.65 12.25 65.00
CA PRO A 246 7.85 11.50 63.78
C PRO A 246 6.81 11.95 62.74
N SER A 247 7.18 12.85 61.83
CA SER A 247 6.42 13.01 60.59
C SER A 247 6.91 11.95 59.60
N SER A 248 6.13 10.88 59.43
CA SER A 248 6.26 9.89 58.36
C SER A 248 5.88 10.52 57.01
N GLY A 249 6.65 11.51 56.57
CA GLY A 249 6.66 11.93 55.18
C GLY A 249 7.36 10.84 54.38
N THR A 250 6.60 10.08 53.57
CA THR A 250 7.18 9.16 52.59
C THR A 250 8.02 9.98 51.60
N SER A 251 9.30 10.12 51.91
CA SER A 251 10.31 10.64 50.99
C SER A 251 10.34 9.71 49.79
N ARG A 252 9.64 10.10 48.71
CA ARG A 252 9.93 9.55 47.38
C ARG A 252 11.36 10.00 47.08
N GLY A 253 12.30 9.06 47.18
CA GLY A 253 13.70 9.29 46.82
C GLY A 253 13.82 9.93 45.42
N PRO A 254 14.96 10.61 45.14
CA PRO A 254 15.12 11.36 43.90
C PRO A 254 14.88 10.45 42.70
N ARG A 255 13.91 10.82 41.85
CA ARG A 255 13.60 10.06 40.62
C ARG A 255 14.87 9.99 39.76
N PRO A 256 15.19 8.81 39.18
CA PRO A 256 16.39 8.66 38.38
C PRO A 256 16.34 9.60 37.18
N ARG A 257 17.46 10.31 36.96
CA ARG A 257 17.64 11.17 35.80
C ARG A 257 17.75 10.32 34.55
N LEU A 258 17.20 10.82 33.44
CA LEU A 258 17.30 10.17 32.14
C LEU A 258 18.39 10.83 31.30
N SER A 259 19.33 10.02 30.84
CA SER A 259 20.28 10.41 29.78
C SER A 259 19.63 10.33 28.39
N TYR A 260 18.65 9.45 28.23
CA TYR A 260 17.92 9.25 26.98
C TYR A 260 16.48 8.80 27.21
N MET A 261 15.65 8.89 26.17
CA MET A 261 14.30 8.34 26.14
C MET A 261 14.04 7.61 24.82
N VAL A 262 13.40 6.44 24.89
CA VAL A 262 12.86 5.72 23.73
C VAL A 262 11.39 6.09 23.59
N LEU A 263 11.00 6.56 22.41
CA LEU A 263 9.62 6.99 22.15
C LEU A 263 8.72 5.90 21.58
#